data_AF-A0A2Z4LM93-F1
#
_entry.id   AF-A0A2Z4LM93-F1
#
_cell.length_a   1.000
_cell.length_b   1.000
_cell.length_c   1.000
_cell.angle_alpha   90.00
_cell.angle_beta   90.00
_cell.angle_gamma   90.00
#
_symmetry.space_group_name_H-M   'P 1'
#
loop_
_entity.id
_entity.type
_entity.pdbx_description
1 polymer ?
#
loop_
_entity_poly.entity_id
_entity_poly.type
_entity_poly.pdbx_seq_one_letter_code
_entity_poly.pdbx_strand_id
1 'polypeptide(L)'
;MKKLLKNNLFITSSLLSTLIIPNITISCYKENKEEKINLNESSLYKKNDLSTNTIIKNLIDFQFKNNNTEIENFINWQNNILDTKIEELANALMWYPIFRGDKSIESAQLYSKLVTNSKEILKQTINKDWLWFLNHLNNFKFVFNPYGEYYRDEDDYQTKSFEYVSKNLFQDLVYKNENINITNYIEFVYPELNFEYKNKNLTSFYLILNQRSAIKGFKYVDINENHVVKIIPDILIFNNVNENKTINEFIKEYETLFKEEWKLKYSKEIEYWTNIDEEYIPNVINQINDIGLLNDFSLIHSEISYQAIKKMNENSLNTFRFTWRFANVKN
;
A
#
# COMPACT_ATOMS: atom_id res chain seq x y z
N MET A 1 31.08 31.95 -65.77
CA MET A 1 31.15 33.19 -64.97
C MET A 1 31.68 32.85 -63.58
N LYS A 2 32.86 33.42 -63.27
CA LYS A 2 33.41 33.83 -61.96
C LYS A 2 33.03 32.99 -60.71
N LYS A 3 33.97 32.24 -60.11
CA LYS A 3 35.03 32.67 -59.14
C LYS A 3 34.39 33.11 -57.80
N LEU A 4 34.75 32.64 -56.60
CA LEU A 4 35.97 32.03 -56.03
C LEU A 4 35.55 31.05 -54.90
N LEU A 5 36.15 29.88 -54.66
CA LEU A 5 37.51 29.52 -54.22
C LEU A 5 37.96 30.15 -52.88
N LYS A 6 38.12 29.23 -51.91
CA LYS A 6 39.29 28.99 -51.04
C LYS A 6 39.33 29.57 -49.61
N ASN A 7 39.55 28.59 -48.74
CA ASN A 7 40.56 28.50 -47.67
C ASN A 7 40.18 28.90 -46.25
N ASN A 8 40.10 27.84 -45.43
CA ASN A 8 40.87 27.60 -44.21
C ASN A 8 41.14 28.80 -43.31
N LEU A 9 40.59 28.75 -42.09
CA LEU A 9 41.40 28.94 -40.90
C LEU A 9 40.79 28.15 -39.74
N PHE A 10 41.56 27.19 -39.23
CA PHE A 10 41.42 26.70 -37.87
C PHE A 10 41.58 27.88 -36.91
N ILE A 11 40.58 28.16 -36.08
CA ILE A 11 40.79 28.80 -34.78
C ILE A 11 40.00 27.96 -33.77
N THR A 12 40.74 27.12 -33.07
CA THR A 12 40.40 26.61 -31.75
C THR A 12 40.20 27.80 -30.82
N SER A 13 38.97 28.09 -30.43
CA SER A 13 38.71 28.89 -29.22
C SER A 13 37.71 28.14 -28.36
N SER A 14 38.29 27.44 -27.40
CA SER A 14 37.70 27.06 -26.12
C SER A 14 36.71 28.10 -25.62
N LEU A 15 35.42 27.86 -25.81
CA LEU A 15 34.37 28.48 -25.01
C LEU A 15 34.06 27.51 -23.86
N LEU A 16 34.86 27.65 -22.80
CA LEU A 16 34.48 27.30 -21.44
C LEU A 16 33.11 27.93 -21.17
N SER A 17 32.04 27.14 -21.29
CA SER A 17 30.78 27.47 -20.65
C SER A 17 30.99 27.28 -19.15
N THR A 18 31.30 28.40 -18.51
CA THR A 18 31.39 28.57 -17.06
C THR A 18 30.14 27.99 -16.40
N LEU A 19 30.34 26.85 -15.73
CA LEU A 19 29.48 26.35 -14.67
C LEU A 19 29.29 27.47 -13.65
N ILE A 20 28.09 28.06 -13.64
CA ILE A 20 27.64 28.92 -12.54
C ILE A 20 27.31 27.96 -11.39
N ILE A 21 28.33 27.61 -10.62
CA ILE A 21 28.16 26.99 -9.31
C ILE A 21 27.66 28.12 -8.40
N PRO A 22 26.47 28.02 -7.78
CA PRO A 22 26.09 28.97 -6.76
C PRO A 22 27.11 28.88 -5.62
N ASN A 23 27.83 29.98 -5.39
CA ASN A 23 28.69 30.13 -4.23
C ASN A 23 27.83 29.95 -2.98
N ILE A 24 27.94 28.79 -2.35
CA ILE A 24 27.45 28.56 -1.00
C ILE A 24 28.35 29.41 -0.11
N THR A 25 27.92 30.63 0.18
CA THR A 25 28.58 31.45 1.21
C THR A 25 28.36 30.75 2.54
N ILE A 26 29.37 30.03 2.99
CA ILE A 26 29.47 29.56 4.37
C ILE A 26 29.57 30.83 5.21
N SER A 27 28.47 31.26 5.83
CA SER A 27 28.57 32.26 6.89
C SER A 27 29.26 31.59 8.05
N CYS A 28 30.52 31.95 8.32
CA CYS A 28 31.17 31.64 9.58
C CYS A 28 30.30 32.23 10.70
N TYR A 29 29.53 31.37 11.37
CA TYR A 29 28.91 31.73 12.64
C TYR A 29 30.04 31.96 13.63
N LYS A 30 30.01 33.13 14.27
CA LYS A 30 30.88 33.42 15.42
C LYS A 30 30.54 32.38 16.48
N GLU A 31 31.55 31.64 16.94
CA GLU A 31 31.48 30.70 18.04
C GLU A 31 30.98 31.44 19.30
N ASN A 32 29.67 31.46 19.48
CA ASN A 32 29.08 31.75 20.78
C ASN A 32 29.26 30.48 21.59
N LYS A 33 29.93 30.63 22.73
CA LYS A 33 30.18 29.61 23.75
C LYS A 33 29.07 28.55 23.73
N GLU A 34 29.48 27.29 23.60
CA GLU A 34 28.62 26.12 23.76
C GLU A 34 27.81 26.24 25.06
N GLU A 35 26.62 26.81 24.98
CA GLU A 35 25.53 26.36 25.82
C GLU A 35 25.32 24.91 25.41
N LYS A 36 25.80 23.98 26.24
CA LYS A 36 25.34 22.61 26.21
C LYS A 36 23.83 22.67 26.36
N ILE A 37 23.14 22.69 25.23
CA ILE A 37 21.74 22.30 25.16
C ILE A 37 21.77 20.86 25.65
N ASN A 38 21.41 20.66 26.92
CA ASN A 38 20.97 19.37 27.41
C ASN A 38 19.71 19.05 26.60
N LEU A 39 19.91 18.50 25.40
CA LEU A 39 18.90 17.71 24.74
C LEU A 39 18.65 16.58 25.73
N ASN A 40 17.58 16.72 26.50
CA ASN A 40 17.00 15.59 27.20
C ASN A 40 16.76 14.53 26.12
N GLU A 41 17.66 13.54 26.01
CA GLU A 41 17.47 12.35 25.16
C GLU A 41 16.13 11.66 25.48
N SER A 42 15.55 11.96 26.65
CA SER A 42 14.22 11.51 27.08
C SER A 42 13.04 12.16 26.35
N SER A 43 13.23 13.16 25.48
CA SER A 43 12.18 13.66 24.56
C SER A 43 12.39 13.26 23.10
N LEU A 44 13.38 12.41 22.81
CA LEU A 44 13.44 11.73 21.52
C LEU A 44 12.20 10.86 21.42
N TYR A 45 11.36 11.14 20.43
CA TYR A 45 10.26 10.26 20.04
C TYR A 45 10.74 8.81 20.13
N LYS A 46 10.09 7.98 20.96
CA LYS A 46 10.25 6.53 20.86
C LYS A 46 9.74 6.16 19.47
N LYS A 47 10.65 6.11 18.50
CA LYS A 47 10.39 5.56 17.18
C LYS A 47 10.06 4.10 17.42
N ASN A 48 8.83 3.70 17.09
CA ASN A 48 8.51 2.29 17.07
C ASN A 48 9.41 1.66 16.01
N ASP A 49 10.26 0.74 16.43
CA ASP A 49 11.18 0.05 15.55
C ASP A 49 10.70 -1.39 15.33
N LEU A 50 9.73 -1.54 14.43
CA LEU A 50 9.24 -2.84 14.03
C LEU A 50 10.32 -3.70 13.33
N SER A 51 11.47 -3.16 12.93
CA SER A 51 12.53 -3.99 12.32
C SER A 51 13.07 -5.05 13.28
N THR A 52 12.97 -4.79 14.60
CA THR A 52 13.36 -5.74 15.66
C THR A 52 12.28 -6.77 15.98
N ASN A 53 11.04 -6.57 15.53
CA ASN A 53 9.94 -7.51 15.73
C ASN A 53 10.20 -8.77 14.90
N THR A 54 10.17 -9.95 15.53
CA THR A 54 10.52 -11.22 14.86
C THR A 54 9.65 -11.52 13.63
N ILE A 55 8.36 -11.17 13.66
CA ILE A 55 7.45 -11.38 12.53
C ILE A 55 7.87 -10.49 11.35
N ILE A 56 8.13 -9.22 11.63
CA ILE A 56 8.53 -8.25 10.60
C ILE A 56 9.92 -8.57 10.06
N LYS A 57 10.84 -9.00 10.93
CA LYS A 57 12.16 -9.48 10.53
C LYS A 57 12.05 -10.64 9.54
N ASN A 58 11.16 -11.62 9.75
CA ASN A 58 10.96 -12.72 8.80
C ASN A 58 10.48 -12.24 7.42
N LEU A 59 9.67 -11.18 7.36
CA LEU A 59 9.24 -10.58 6.09
C LEU A 59 10.42 -9.88 5.38
N ILE A 60 11.26 -9.16 6.14
CA ILE A 60 12.47 -8.53 5.62
C ILE A 60 13.45 -9.60 5.11
N ASP A 61 13.70 -10.64 5.89
CA ASP A 61 14.56 -11.76 5.55
C ASP A 61 14.07 -12.48 4.28
N PHE A 62 12.75 -12.64 4.12
CA PHE A 62 12.14 -13.14 2.89
C PHE A 62 12.43 -12.23 1.69
N GLN A 63 12.19 -10.92 1.81
CA GLN A 63 12.36 -9.94 0.73
C GLN A 63 13.80 -9.90 0.19
N PHE A 64 14.78 -10.00 1.07
CA PHE A 64 16.20 -9.89 0.72
C PHE A 64 16.94 -11.23 0.71
N LYS A 65 16.21 -12.35 0.76
CA LYS A 65 16.79 -13.71 0.75
C LYS A 65 17.90 -13.90 1.80
N ASN A 66 17.73 -13.32 3.00
CA ASN A 66 18.72 -13.28 4.08
C ASN A 66 20.06 -12.57 3.74
N ASN A 67 20.10 -11.69 2.74
CA ASN A 67 21.28 -10.87 2.45
C ASN A 67 21.43 -9.74 3.47
N ASN A 68 22.27 -9.95 4.49
CA ASN A 68 22.47 -9.01 5.59
C ASN A 68 22.80 -7.58 5.13
N THR A 69 23.63 -7.41 4.10
CA THR A 69 24.01 -6.07 3.61
C THR A 69 22.81 -5.33 3.03
N GLU A 70 21.98 -6.00 2.23
CA GLU A 70 20.76 -5.40 1.66
C GLU A 70 19.72 -5.13 2.73
N ILE A 71 19.59 -6.02 3.71
CA ILE A 71 18.70 -5.85 4.87
C ILE A 71 19.10 -4.62 5.69
N GLU A 72 20.37 -4.49 6.04
CA GLU A 72 20.89 -3.33 6.78
C GLU A 72 20.68 -2.04 6.00
N ASN A 73 20.97 -2.04 4.69
CA ASN A 73 20.74 -0.88 3.83
C ASN A 73 19.25 -0.51 3.77
N PHE A 74 18.37 -1.50 3.65
CA PHE A 74 16.92 -1.30 3.66
C PHE A 74 16.46 -0.70 5.00
N ILE A 75 16.82 -1.30 6.14
CA ILE A 75 16.43 -0.80 7.46
C ILE A 75 16.96 0.61 7.68
N ASN A 76 18.22 0.88 7.35
CA ASN A 76 18.82 2.22 7.44
C ASN A 76 18.07 3.22 6.56
N TRP A 77 17.69 2.83 5.34
CA TRP A 77 16.91 3.66 4.45
C TRP A 77 15.53 3.98 5.05
N GLN A 78 14.80 2.98 5.56
CA GLN A 78 13.48 3.15 6.20
C GLN A 78 13.58 4.05 7.44
N ASN A 79 14.67 3.94 8.19
CA ASN A 79 14.92 4.73 9.40
C ASN A 79 15.30 6.18 9.11
N ASN A 80 15.78 6.50 7.90
CA ASN A 80 16.18 7.85 7.51
C ASN A 80 15.09 8.61 6.72
N ILE A 81 13.92 8.01 6.49
CA ILE A 81 12.78 8.74 5.95
C ILE A 81 12.31 9.79 6.97
N LEU A 82 12.24 11.05 6.51
CA LEU A 82 11.86 12.20 7.32
C LEU A 82 10.35 12.22 7.65
N ASP A 83 10.01 12.78 8.81
CA ASP A 83 8.61 12.96 9.26
C ASP A 83 7.79 13.84 8.32
N THR A 84 8.43 14.73 7.53
CA THR A 84 7.77 15.52 6.47
C THR A 84 7.08 14.65 5.43
N LYS A 85 7.44 13.37 5.34
CA LYS A 85 6.70 12.40 4.52
C LYS A 85 5.24 12.27 4.97
N ILE A 86 4.91 12.47 6.24
CA ILE A 86 3.51 12.46 6.72
C ILE A 86 2.71 13.58 6.05
N GLU A 87 3.29 14.76 5.86
CA GLU A 87 2.67 15.89 5.15
C GLU A 87 2.56 15.61 3.64
N GLU A 88 3.59 15.02 3.04
CA GLU A 88 3.56 14.57 1.65
C GLU A 88 2.40 13.58 1.44
N LEU A 89 2.25 12.61 2.34
CA LEU A 89 1.18 11.62 2.31
C LEU A 89 -0.20 12.23 2.55
N ALA A 90 -0.33 13.19 3.46
CA ALA A 90 -1.57 13.91 3.68
C ALA A 90 -2.03 14.61 2.38
N ASN A 91 -1.11 15.28 1.69
CA ASN A 91 -1.36 15.90 0.40
C ASN A 91 -1.69 14.87 -0.68
N ALA A 92 -0.94 13.77 -0.76
CA ALA A 92 -1.17 12.73 -1.75
C ALA A 92 -2.56 12.07 -1.59
N LEU A 93 -2.98 11.79 -0.35
CA LEU A 93 -4.32 11.24 -0.06
C LEU A 93 -5.46 12.23 -0.32
N MET A 94 -5.17 13.54 -0.30
CA MET A 94 -6.16 14.56 -0.68
C MET A 94 -6.42 14.53 -2.19
N TRP A 95 -5.37 14.46 -3.00
CA TRP A 95 -5.45 14.48 -4.46
C TRP A 95 -5.81 13.12 -5.06
N TYR A 96 -5.29 12.02 -4.49
CA TYR A 96 -5.62 10.66 -4.86
C TYR A 96 -6.23 9.93 -3.65
N PRO A 97 -7.53 10.13 -3.38
CA PRO A 97 -8.22 9.37 -2.36
C PRO A 97 -8.33 7.90 -2.80
N ILE A 98 -7.55 7.03 -2.16
CA ILE A 98 -7.36 5.63 -2.58
C ILE A 98 -8.70 4.92 -2.83
N PHE A 99 -9.70 5.12 -1.97
CA PHE A 99 -11.02 4.48 -2.09
C PHE A 99 -11.83 4.87 -3.35
N ARG A 100 -11.46 5.95 -4.08
CA ARG A 100 -12.10 6.32 -5.36
C ARG A 100 -11.43 5.70 -6.59
N GLY A 101 -10.20 5.20 -6.44
CA GLY A 101 -9.43 4.61 -7.53
C GLY A 101 -9.11 5.57 -8.67
N ASP A 102 -8.83 5.02 -9.84
CA ASP A 102 -8.36 5.76 -11.01
C ASP A 102 -9.40 6.68 -11.65
N LYS A 103 -10.68 6.57 -11.26
CA LYS A 103 -11.71 7.56 -11.61
C LYS A 103 -11.33 8.98 -11.15
N SER A 104 -10.54 9.09 -10.09
CA SER A 104 -9.98 10.37 -9.63
C SER A 104 -8.98 10.98 -10.64
N ILE A 105 -8.26 10.17 -11.41
CA ILE A 105 -7.33 10.61 -12.46
C ILE A 105 -8.13 11.03 -13.70
N GLU A 106 -9.08 10.20 -14.12
CA GLU A 106 -9.90 10.43 -15.33
C GLU A 106 -10.72 11.73 -15.24
N SER A 107 -11.26 12.03 -14.04
CA SER A 107 -12.06 13.23 -13.80
C SER A 107 -11.25 14.49 -13.53
N ALA A 108 -9.94 14.39 -13.29
CA ALA A 108 -9.14 15.52 -12.83
C ALA A 108 -8.74 16.52 -13.92
N GLN A 109 -8.87 16.18 -15.21
CA GLN A 109 -8.53 17.01 -16.38
C GLN A 109 -7.24 17.84 -16.18
N LEU A 110 -7.36 19.09 -15.72
CA LEU A 110 -6.27 20.04 -15.43
C LEU A 110 -5.32 19.61 -14.29
N TYR A 111 -5.80 18.79 -13.35
CA TYR A 111 -5.03 18.31 -12.20
C TYR A 111 -4.52 16.87 -12.35
N SER A 112 -4.72 16.24 -13.52
CA SER A 112 -4.31 14.86 -13.79
C SER A 112 -2.87 14.56 -13.36
N LYS A 113 -1.91 15.46 -13.66
CA LYS A 113 -0.51 15.32 -13.23
C LYS A 113 -0.36 15.27 -11.71
N LEU A 114 -1.08 16.12 -10.96
CA LEU A 114 -1.03 16.12 -9.49
C LEU A 114 -1.61 14.81 -8.94
N VAL A 115 -2.71 14.34 -9.50
CA VAL A 115 -3.35 13.09 -9.07
C VAL A 115 -2.45 11.89 -9.39
N THR A 116 -1.84 11.82 -10.57
CA THR A 116 -0.90 10.76 -10.94
C THR A 116 0.33 10.77 -10.02
N ASN A 117 0.93 11.94 -9.76
CA ASN A 117 2.05 12.04 -8.83
C ASN A 117 1.66 11.56 -7.43
N SER A 118 0.46 11.93 -6.97
CA SER A 118 -0.07 11.51 -5.67
C SER A 118 -0.27 9.99 -5.60
N LYS A 119 -0.81 9.39 -6.67
CA LYS A 119 -0.91 7.92 -6.80
C LYS A 119 0.47 7.28 -6.68
N GLU A 120 1.47 7.78 -7.38
CA GLU A 120 2.83 7.22 -7.33
C GLU A 120 3.50 7.37 -5.95
N ILE A 121 3.32 8.50 -5.26
CA ILE A 121 3.79 8.68 -3.87
C ILE A 121 3.20 7.60 -2.96
N LEU A 122 1.89 7.35 -3.08
CA LEU A 122 1.19 6.36 -2.27
C LEU A 122 1.65 4.93 -2.62
N LYS A 123 1.82 4.61 -3.91
CA LYS A 123 2.35 3.33 -4.39
C LYS A 123 3.76 3.08 -3.88
N GLN A 124 4.64 4.08 -3.98
CA GLN A 124 6.01 3.97 -3.46
C GLN A 124 5.98 3.71 -1.96
N THR A 125 5.12 4.41 -1.23
CA THR A 125 5.01 4.24 0.23
C THR A 125 4.61 2.82 0.63
N ILE A 126 3.61 2.22 -0.02
CA ILE A 126 3.14 0.87 0.36
C ILE A 126 4.02 -0.27 -0.18
N ASN A 127 4.80 -0.04 -1.24
CA ASN A 127 5.62 -1.08 -1.88
C ASN A 127 7.10 -1.02 -1.47
N LYS A 128 7.68 0.19 -1.43
CA LYS A 128 9.10 0.40 -1.14
C LYS A 128 9.33 0.79 0.31
N ASP A 129 8.37 1.51 0.90
CA ASP A 129 8.54 2.15 2.21
C ASP A 129 7.64 1.48 3.25
N TRP A 130 7.31 0.21 3.00
CA TRP A 130 6.28 -0.51 3.73
C TRP A 130 6.63 -0.66 5.22
N LEU A 131 7.90 -0.83 5.56
CA LEU A 131 8.34 -0.91 6.96
C LEU A 131 8.14 0.44 7.67
N TRP A 132 8.51 1.54 7.02
CA TRP A 132 8.24 2.87 7.53
C TRP A 132 6.73 3.11 7.65
N PHE A 133 5.93 2.72 6.66
CA PHE A 133 4.48 2.83 6.71
C PHE A 133 3.91 2.10 7.94
N LEU A 134 4.35 0.87 8.21
CA LEU A 134 3.94 0.11 9.39
C LEU A 134 4.38 0.79 10.71
N ASN A 135 5.61 1.33 10.74
CA ASN A 135 6.15 2.08 11.89
C ASN A 135 5.41 3.40 12.17
N HIS A 136 4.57 3.89 11.26
CA HIS A 136 3.81 5.14 11.38
C HIS A 136 2.30 4.94 11.30
N LEU A 137 1.79 3.71 11.48
CA LEU A 137 0.34 3.44 11.41
C LEU A 137 -0.50 4.32 12.35
N ASN A 138 0.05 4.74 13.49
CA ASN A 138 -0.63 5.64 14.44
C ASN A 138 -0.79 7.08 13.94
N ASN A 139 -0.05 7.47 12.91
CA ASN A 139 -0.25 8.74 12.21
C ASN A 139 -1.37 8.64 11.18
N PHE A 140 -1.87 7.45 10.84
CA PHE A 140 -2.86 7.27 9.78
C PHE A 140 -4.28 7.07 10.32
N LYS A 141 -5.25 7.49 9.51
CA LYS A 141 -6.68 7.23 9.72
C LYS A 141 -7.23 6.50 8.52
N PHE A 142 -8.09 5.53 8.80
CA PHE A 142 -8.71 4.65 7.84
C PHE A 142 -10.22 4.88 7.90
N VAL A 143 -10.88 5.00 6.75
CA VAL A 143 -12.33 5.20 6.66
C VAL A 143 -13.03 3.91 6.29
N PHE A 144 -14.21 3.70 6.85
CA PHE A 144 -15.03 2.54 6.55
C PHE A 144 -15.30 2.45 5.04
N ASN A 145 -15.05 1.28 4.45
CA ASN A 145 -15.19 1.02 3.03
C ASN A 145 -15.97 -0.29 2.79
N PRO A 146 -17.32 -0.22 2.75
CA PRO A 146 -18.18 -1.37 2.49
C PRO A 146 -18.37 -1.69 1.00
N TYR A 147 -17.61 -1.07 0.09
CA TYR A 147 -17.92 -1.12 -1.34
C TYR A 147 -17.08 -2.13 -2.12
N GLY A 148 -17.64 -2.75 -3.16
CA GLY A 148 -16.88 -3.50 -4.15
C GLY A 148 -16.36 -2.62 -5.27
N GLU A 149 -16.38 -3.14 -6.51
CA GLU A 149 -15.98 -2.38 -7.71
C GLU A 149 -16.96 -1.24 -8.03
N TYR A 150 -18.21 -1.39 -7.61
CA TYR A 150 -19.30 -0.48 -7.92
C TYR A 150 -20.05 -0.04 -6.67
N TYR A 151 -20.44 1.23 -6.63
CA TYR A 151 -21.48 1.69 -5.72
C TYR A 151 -22.82 1.11 -6.20
N ARG A 152 -23.64 0.62 -5.25
CA ARG A 152 -24.92 0.01 -5.55
C ARG A 152 -25.97 0.69 -4.67
N ASP A 153 -26.78 1.55 -5.28
CA ASP A 153 -27.80 2.36 -4.59
C ASP A 153 -28.80 1.51 -3.77
N GLU A 154 -28.98 0.23 -4.14
CA GLU A 154 -29.96 -0.69 -3.54
C GLU A 154 -29.31 -1.88 -2.79
N ASP A 155 -28.07 -1.78 -2.33
CA ASP A 155 -27.45 -2.87 -1.55
C ASP A 155 -27.78 -2.76 -0.05
N ASP A 156 -28.79 -3.51 0.38
CA ASP A 156 -29.23 -3.61 1.78
C ASP A 156 -28.08 -3.92 2.75
N TYR A 157 -27.10 -4.74 2.33
CA TYR A 157 -25.92 -5.03 3.14
C TYR A 157 -25.08 -3.78 3.41
N GLN A 158 -24.86 -2.92 2.41
CA GLN A 158 -24.07 -1.70 2.56
C GLN A 158 -24.75 -0.75 3.55
N THR A 159 -26.06 -0.56 3.39
CA THR A 159 -26.87 0.29 4.28
C THR A 159 -26.82 -0.22 5.74
N LYS A 160 -27.11 -1.51 5.96
CA LYS A 160 -27.03 -2.13 7.29
C LYS A 160 -25.64 -2.02 7.90
N SER A 161 -24.59 -2.21 7.11
CA SER A 161 -23.22 -2.13 7.58
C SER A 161 -22.83 -0.69 7.95
N PHE A 162 -23.24 0.31 7.19
CA PHE A 162 -23.03 1.73 7.55
C PHE A 162 -23.69 2.09 8.86
N GLU A 163 -24.96 1.73 9.03
CA GLU A 163 -25.69 1.99 10.27
C GLU A 163 -25.03 1.27 11.45
N TYR A 164 -24.64 0.02 11.27
CA TYR A 164 -24.00 -0.73 12.35
C TYR A 164 -22.67 -0.13 12.77
N VAL A 165 -21.80 0.20 11.81
CA VAL A 165 -20.48 0.76 12.11
C VAL A 165 -20.62 2.12 12.78
N SER A 166 -21.46 3.01 12.26
CA SER A 166 -21.67 4.35 12.84
C SER A 166 -22.33 4.32 14.21
N LYS A 167 -23.22 3.37 14.48
CA LYS A 167 -23.91 3.29 15.79
C LYS A 167 -23.11 2.53 16.85
N ASN A 168 -22.34 1.50 16.47
CA ASN A 168 -21.79 0.54 17.42
C ASN A 168 -20.26 0.47 17.46
N LEU A 169 -19.54 0.88 16.41
CA LEU A 169 -18.08 0.70 16.32
C LEU A 169 -17.33 2.02 16.29
N PHE A 170 -17.60 2.86 15.28
CA PHE A 170 -16.90 4.12 15.03
C PHE A 170 -17.89 5.15 14.49
N GLN A 171 -18.29 6.09 15.35
CA GLN A 171 -19.31 7.09 15.04
C GLN A 171 -19.01 7.88 13.76
N ASP A 172 -17.75 8.29 13.60
CA ASP A 172 -17.31 9.07 12.44
C ASP A 172 -16.91 8.18 11.24
N LEU A 173 -17.15 6.86 11.32
CA LEU A 173 -16.72 5.88 10.32
C LEU A 173 -15.19 5.85 10.11
N VAL A 174 -14.43 6.38 11.08
CA VAL A 174 -12.98 6.49 11.04
C VAL A 174 -12.36 5.58 12.10
N TYR A 175 -11.45 4.72 11.66
CA TYR A 175 -10.57 3.94 12.52
C TYR A 175 -9.17 4.57 12.59
N LYS A 176 -8.61 4.62 13.80
CA LYS A 176 -7.21 5.00 14.05
C LYS A 176 -6.58 3.97 14.97
N ASN A 177 -5.42 3.45 14.58
CA ASN A 177 -4.66 2.52 15.39
C ASN A 177 -3.73 3.29 16.33
N GLU A 178 -4.05 3.40 17.62
CA GLU A 178 -3.26 4.23 18.54
C GLU A 178 -1.88 3.64 18.86
N ASN A 179 -1.76 2.31 18.93
CA ASN A 179 -0.54 1.62 19.34
C ASN A 179 -0.01 0.74 18.20
N ILE A 180 1.25 0.93 17.84
CA ILE A 180 1.90 0.12 16.82
C ILE A 180 2.51 -1.09 17.52
N ASN A 181 1.83 -2.22 17.42
CA ASN A 181 2.34 -3.49 17.88
C ASN A 181 1.86 -4.60 16.94
N ILE A 182 2.78 -5.43 16.46
CA ILE A 182 2.45 -6.61 15.66
C ILE A 182 2.57 -7.81 16.58
N THR A 183 1.43 -8.32 17.04
CA THR A 183 1.38 -9.35 18.09
C THR A 183 1.37 -10.76 17.55
N ASN A 184 0.87 -10.94 16.33
CA ASN A 184 0.74 -12.25 15.71
C ASN A 184 0.72 -12.14 14.18
N TYR A 185 0.86 -13.30 13.54
CA TYR A 185 1.10 -13.47 12.13
C TYR A 185 0.40 -14.72 11.61
N ILE A 186 -0.31 -14.61 10.49
CA ILE A 186 -1.00 -15.73 9.86
C ILE A 186 -0.74 -15.72 8.35
N GLU A 187 -0.38 -16.87 7.79
CA GLU A 187 -0.14 -17.04 6.35
C GLU A 187 -1.13 -18.00 5.72
N PHE A 188 -1.43 -17.75 4.45
CA PHE A 188 -2.18 -18.66 3.61
C PHE A 188 -1.54 -18.72 2.23
N VAL A 189 -1.00 -19.89 1.91
CA VAL A 189 -0.47 -20.18 0.57
C VAL A 189 -1.64 -20.26 -0.40
N TYR A 190 -1.51 -19.59 -1.54
CA TYR A 190 -2.45 -19.77 -2.63
C TYR A 190 -2.02 -21.01 -3.40
N PRO A 191 -2.89 -22.02 -3.53
CA PRO A 191 -2.56 -23.16 -4.37
C PRO A 191 -2.35 -22.66 -5.80
N GLU A 192 -1.52 -23.38 -6.56
CA GLU A 192 -1.57 -23.36 -8.02
C GLU A 192 -2.98 -23.82 -8.43
N LEU A 193 -3.92 -22.88 -8.46
CA LEU A 193 -5.18 -23.00 -9.19
C LEU A 193 -4.82 -23.27 -10.66
N ASN A 194 -5.76 -23.77 -11.45
CA ASN A 194 -5.62 -23.95 -12.92
C ASN A 194 -5.45 -22.61 -13.68
N PHE A 195 -5.01 -21.56 -12.99
CA PHE A 195 -4.69 -20.24 -13.50
C PHE A 195 -3.19 -20.22 -13.78
N GLU A 196 -2.79 -19.57 -14.86
CA GLU A 196 -1.38 -19.34 -15.13
C GLU A 196 -0.86 -18.25 -14.18
N TYR A 197 -0.53 -18.62 -12.94
CA TYR A 197 0.14 -17.72 -12.00
C TYR A 197 1.45 -17.24 -12.62
N LYS A 198 1.62 -15.93 -12.67
CA LYS A 198 2.87 -15.34 -13.18
C LYS A 198 3.90 -15.21 -12.07
N ASN A 199 3.47 -15.02 -10.83
CA ASN A 199 4.35 -15.00 -9.66
C ASN A 199 4.36 -16.36 -8.96
N LYS A 200 5.52 -16.73 -8.40
CA LYS A 200 5.69 -18.00 -7.69
C LYS A 200 5.45 -17.83 -6.19
N ASN A 201 5.02 -18.91 -5.54
CA ASN A 201 4.86 -18.99 -4.08
C ASN A 201 3.97 -17.89 -3.48
N LEU A 202 2.91 -17.49 -4.21
CA LEU A 202 1.99 -16.45 -3.74
C LEU A 202 1.39 -16.83 -2.40
N THR A 203 1.62 -15.99 -1.40
CA THR A 203 1.14 -16.18 -0.04
C THR A 203 0.54 -14.88 0.46
N SER A 204 -0.73 -14.89 0.87
CA SER A 204 -1.24 -13.78 1.68
C SER A 204 -0.79 -13.94 3.11
N PHE A 205 -0.49 -12.84 3.76
CA PHE A 205 -0.25 -12.80 5.19
C PHE A 205 -1.10 -11.75 5.88
N TYR A 206 -1.30 -11.94 7.18
CA TYR A 206 -2.05 -11.04 8.04
C TYR A 206 -1.18 -10.65 9.25
N LEU A 207 -0.98 -9.34 9.43
CA LEU A 207 -0.32 -8.76 10.59
C LEU A 207 -1.38 -8.35 11.61
N ILE A 208 -1.40 -9.01 12.78
CA ILE A 208 -2.37 -8.69 13.84
C ILE A 208 -1.90 -7.47 14.61
N LEU A 209 -2.65 -6.37 14.53
CA LEU A 209 -2.32 -5.10 15.21
C LEU A 209 -2.80 -5.08 16.67
N ASN A 210 -3.94 -5.71 16.93
CA ASN A 210 -4.54 -5.84 18.25
C ASN A 210 -5.56 -6.99 18.22
N GLN A 211 -6.31 -7.17 19.31
CA GLN A 211 -7.28 -8.27 19.45
C GLN A 211 -8.37 -8.30 18.38
N ARG A 212 -8.64 -7.18 17.69
CA ARG A 212 -9.75 -7.04 16.77
C ARG A 212 -9.39 -6.51 15.39
N SER A 213 -8.11 -6.32 15.07
CA SER A 213 -7.72 -5.74 13.79
C SER A 213 -6.46 -6.33 13.19
N ALA A 214 -6.46 -6.44 11.87
CA ALA A 214 -5.34 -6.96 11.10
C ALA A 214 -5.13 -6.19 9.79
N ILE A 215 -3.89 -6.15 9.32
CA ILE A 215 -3.52 -5.68 7.98
C ILE A 215 -3.20 -6.90 7.12
N LYS A 216 -3.79 -6.96 5.92
CA LYS A 216 -3.47 -7.97 4.90
C LYS A 216 -2.28 -7.51 4.05
N GLY A 217 -1.43 -8.44 3.67
CA GLY A 217 -0.39 -8.26 2.67
C GLY A 217 -0.14 -9.53 1.86
N PHE A 218 0.78 -9.46 0.91
CA PHE A 218 1.23 -10.60 0.13
C PHE A 218 2.75 -10.68 0.10
N LYS A 219 3.25 -11.90 0.03
CA LYS A 219 4.63 -12.20 -0.30
C LYS A 219 4.68 -13.19 -1.45
N TYR A 220 5.60 -12.99 -2.39
CA TYR A 220 5.73 -13.82 -3.59
C TYR A 220 7.10 -13.62 -4.24
N VAL A 221 7.43 -14.45 -5.22
CA VAL A 221 8.57 -14.26 -6.12
C VAL A 221 8.05 -13.80 -7.47
N ASP A 222 8.47 -12.61 -7.91
CA ASP A 222 7.99 -12.03 -9.16
C ASP A 222 8.60 -12.71 -10.41
N ILE A 223 8.12 -12.32 -11.59
CA ILE A 223 8.61 -12.82 -12.88
C ILE A 223 10.11 -12.55 -13.13
N ASN A 224 10.73 -11.64 -12.37
CA ASN A 224 12.14 -11.30 -12.45
C ASN A 224 12.95 -11.98 -11.32
N GLU A 225 12.37 -12.96 -10.62
CA GLU A 225 12.95 -13.68 -9.49
C GLU A 225 13.24 -12.82 -8.24
N ASN A 226 12.61 -11.65 -8.13
CA ASN A 226 12.67 -10.80 -6.94
C ASN A 226 11.69 -11.31 -5.90
N HIS A 227 12.11 -11.33 -4.64
CA HIS A 227 11.20 -11.59 -3.53
C HIS A 227 10.50 -10.29 -3.15
N VAL A 228 9.18 -10.28 -3.19
CA VAL A 228 8.38 -9.08 -3.00
C VAL A 228 7.52 -9.24 -1.75
N VAL A 229 7.50 -8.20 -0.90
CA VAL A 229 6.54 -8.02 0.17
C VAL A 229 5.66 -6.83 -0.19
N LYS A 230 4.35 -7.00 -0.13
CA LYS A 230 3.36 -5.99 -0.51
C LYS A 230 2.31 -5.83 0.58
N ILE A 231 2.16 -4.61 1.10
CA ILE A 231 1.14 -4.27 2.09
C ILE A 231 -0.09 -3.69 1.39
N ILE A 232 -1.28 -4.14 1.80
CA ILE A 232 -2.53 -3.51 1.38
C ILE A 232 -2.86 -2.41 2.41
N PRO A 233 -3.17 -1.17 2.00
CA PRO A 233 -3.51 -0.09 2.92
C PRO A 233 -4.96 -0.17 3.41
N ASP A 234 -5.42 -1.40 3.70
CA ASP A 234 -6.70 -1.71 4.32
C ASP A 234 -6.46 -2.32 5.70
N ILE A 235 -7.33 -1.97 6.64
CA ILE A 235 -7.43 -2.60 7.95
C ILE A 235 -8.75 -3.37 8.01
N LEU A 236 -8.66 -4.66 8.30
CA LEU A 236 -9.81 -5.47 8.65
C LEU A 236 -10.07 -5.32 10.15
N ILE A 237 -11.31 -5.02 10.50
CA ILE A 237 -11.81 -4.96 11.87
C ILE A 237 -12.79 -6.11 12.07
N PHE A 238 -12.57 -6.88 13.11
CA PHE A 238 -13.39 -8.02 13.52
C PHE A 238 -14.12 -7.65 14.81
N ASN A 239 -15.44 -7.74 14.82
CA ASN A 239 -16.27 -7.52 15.98
C ASN A 239 -16.61 -8.86 16.67
N ASN A 240 -17.00 -8.78 17.95
CA ASN A 240 -17.38 -9.95 18.76
C ASN A 240 -16.28 -11.02 18.83
N VAL A 241 -15.01 -10.58 18.80
CA VAL A 241 -13.85 -11.46 18.96
C VAL A 241 -13.86 -12.02 20.39
N ASN A 242 -13.62 -13.32 20.50
CA ASN A 242 -13.70 -14.14 21.72
C ASN A 242 -15.12 -14.41 22.25
N GLU A 243 -16.14 -13.72 21.76
CA GLU A 243 -17.54 -14.08 22.02
C GLU A 243 -17.99 -15.19 21.06
N ASN A 244 -17.63 -15.04 19.78
CA ASN A 244 -18.04 -15.98 18.71
C ASN A 244 -16.86 -16.81 18.19
N LYS A 245 -15.74 -16.14 17.89
CA LYS A 245 -14.55 -16.71 17.25
C LYS A 245 -13.31 -15.93 17.68
N THR A 246 -12.15 -16.57 17.65
CA THR A 246 -10.86 -15.90 17.75
C THR A 246 -10.57 -15.10 16.46
N ILE A 247 -9.68 -14.10 16.54
CA ILE A 247 -9.27 -13.34 15.35
C ILE A 247 -8.66 -14.25 14.26
N ASN A 248 -7.95 -15.31 14.65
CA ASN A 248 -7.36 -16.26 13.72
C ASN A 248 -8.44 -17.03 12.93
N GLU A 249 -9.53 -17.40 13.59
CA GLU A 249 -10.66 -18.08 12.95
C GLU A 249 -11.40 -17.15 11.99
N PHE A 250 -11.62 -15.89 12.38
CA PHE A 250 -12.19 -14.88 11.47
C PHE A 250 -11.31 -14.66 10.23
N ILE A 251 -10.00 -14.55 10.41
CA ILE A 251 -9.06 -14.37 9.30
C ILE A 251 -9.06 -15.61 8.38
N LYS A 252 -9.08 -16.82 8.96
CA LYS A 252 -9.16 -18.06 8.18
C LYS A 252 -10.44 -18.13 7.35
N GLU A 253 -11.58 -17.80 7.94
CA GLU A 253 -12.86 -17.75 7.24
C GLU A 253 -12.87 -16.69 6.14
N TYR A 254 -12.41 -15.47 6.44
CA TYR A 254 -12.27 -14.40 5.46
C TYR A 254 -11.42 -14.83 4.28
N GLU A 255 -10.25 -15.42 4.54
CA GLU A 255 -9.31 -15.81 3.49
C GLU A 255 -9.84 -16.99 2.65
N THR A 256 -10.57 -17.94 3.27
CA THR A 256 -11.27 -18.99 2.53
C THR A 256 -12.29 -18.39 1.57
N LEU A 257 -13.17 -17.50 2.05
CA LEU A 257 -14.18 -16.85 1.22
C LEU A 257 -13.56 -15.96 0.14
N PHE A 258 -12.49 -15.23 0.47
CA PHE A 258 -11.73 -14.43 -0.49
C PHE A 258 -11.19 -15.30 -1.65
N LYS A 259 -10.62 -16.47 -1.34
CA LYS A 259 -10.11 -17.41 -2.35
C LYS A 259 -11.23 -18.00 -3.20
N GLU A 260 -12.37 -18.33 -2.60
CA GLU A 260 -13.55 -18.81 -3.32
C GLU A 260 -14.09 -17.76 -4.28
N GLU A 261 -14.21 -16.50 -3.83
CA GLU A 261 -14.65 -15.38 -4.67
C GLU A 261 -13.66 -15.08 -5.79
N TRP A 262 -12.36 -15.16 -5.53
CA TRP A 262 -11.36 -14.99 -6.58
C TRP A 262 -11.48 -16.08 -7.65
N LYS A 263 -11.62 -17.36 -7.22
CA LYS A 263 -11.84 -18.48 -8.14
C LYS A 263 -13.14 -18.31 -8.93
N LEU A 264 -14.21 -17.87 -8.28
CA LEU A 264 -15.51 -17.64 -8.92
C LEU A 264 -15.44 -16.52 -9.97
N LYS A 265 -14.77 -15.40 -9.65
CA LYS A 265 -14.56 -14.29 -10.60
C LYS A 265 -13.85 -14.81 -11.85
N TYR A 266 -12.75 -15.55 -11.69
CA TYR A 266 -12.04 -16.15 -12.81
C TYR A 266 -12.94 -17.08 -13.62
N SER A 267 -13.63 -18.03 -12.99
CA SER A 267 -14.47 -19.01 -13.69
C SER A 267 -15.59 -18.35 -14.50
N LYS A 268 -16.25 -17.32 -13.96
CA LYS A 268 -17.29 -16.57 -14.67
C LYS A 268 -16.77 -15.84 -15.90
N GLU A 269 -15.58 -15.26 -15.80
CA GLU A 269 -14.96 -14.51 -16.89
C GLU A 269 -14.53 -15.46 -18.01
N ILE A 270 -13.94 -16.61 -17.67
CA ILE A 270 -13.65 -17.66 -18.67
C ILE A 270 -14.94 -18.15 -19.32
N GLU A 271 -15.96 -18.50 -18.54
CA GLU A 271 -17.24 -18.98 -19.06
C GLU A 271 -17.90 -17.96 -20.01
N TYR A 272 -17.89 -16.67 -19.64
CA TYR A 272 -18.40 -15.60 -20.49
C TYR A 272 -17.67 -15.57 -21.83
N TRP A 273 -16.34 -15.53 -21.82
CA TRP A 273 -15.56 -15.43 -23.05
C TRP A 273 -15.58 -16.71 -23.88
N THR A 274 -15.68 -17.90 -23.27
CA THR A 274 -15.94 -19.15 -24.01
C THR A 274 -17.24 -19.08 -24.81
N ASN A 275 -18.27 -18.42 -24.28
CA ASN A 275 -19.57 -18.30 -24.95
C ASN A 275 -19.65 -17.16 -25.98
N ILE A 276 -18.74 -16.18 -25.91
CA ILE A 276 -18.74 -14.98 -26.76
C ILE A 276 -17.67 -15.04 -27.85
N ASP A 277 -16.42 -15.30 -27.46
CA ASP A 277 -15.24 -15.33 -28.32
C ASP A 277 -14.11 -16.13 -27.63
N GLU A 278 -14.02 -17.42 -27.95
CA GLU A 278 -13.02 -18.32 -27.36
C GLU A 278 -11.58 -17.88 -27.67
N GLU A 279 -11.35 -17.19 -28.79
CA GLU A 279 -10.02 -16.67 -29.17
C GLU A 279 -9.56 -15.55 -28.22
N TYR A 280 -10.48 -14.89 -27.50
CA TYR A 280 -10.16 -13.86 -26.53
C TYR A 280 -9.70 -14.40 -25.17
N ILE A 281 -9.94 -15.69 -24.88
CA ILE A 281 -9.60 -16.32 -23.58
C ILE A 281 -8.15 -16.10 -23.15
N PRO A 282 -7.12 -16.24 -24.02
CA PRO A 282 -5.74 -15.95 -23.62
C PRO A 282 -5.53 -14.51 -23.09
N ASN A 283 -6.25 -13.52 -23.63
CA ASN A 283 -6.20 -12.15 -23.11
C ASN A 283 -6.83 -12.04 -21.74
N VAL A 284 -7.94 -12.74 -21.51
CA VAL A 284 -8.62 -12.81 -20.20
C VAL A 284 -7.71 -13.43 -19.16
N ILE A 285 -7.07 -14.55 -19.47
CA ILE A 285 -6.11 -15.21 -18.58
C ILE A 285 -4.95 -14.28 -18.23
N ASN A 286 -4.47 -13.50 -19.20
CA ASN A 286 -3.42 -12.50 -18.97
C ASN A 286 -3.88 -11.31 -18.10
N GLN A 287 -5.18 -11.02 -18.05
CA GLN A 287 -5.75 -9.92 -17.25
C GLN A 287 -6.19 -10.38 -15.84
N ILE A 288 -6.69 -11.60 -15.71
CA ILE A 288 -7.32 -12.15 -14.49
C ILE A 288 -6.39 -13.18 -13.86
N ASN A 289 -5.13 -12.81 -13.69
CA ASN A 289 -4.16 -13.59 -12.93
C ASN A 289 -3.76 -12.86 -11.66
N ASP A 290 -2.77 -13.40 -10.97
CA ASP A 290 -2.22 -12.84 -9.76
C ASP A 290 -1.56 -11.48 -9.96
N ILE A 291 -1.08 -11.11 -11.15
CA ILE A 291 -0.62 -9.74 -11.43
C ILE A 291 -1.78 -8.74 -11.25
N GLY A 292 -2.96 -9.05 -11.79
CA GLY A 292 -4.15 -8.20 -11.63
C GLY A 292 -4.57 -8.07 -10.16
N LEU A 293 -4.52 -9.18 -9.42
CA LEU A 293 -4.79 -9.20 -7.97
C LEU A 293 -3.77 -8.35 -7.19
N LEU A 294 -2.50 -8.40 -7.60
CA LEU A 294 -1.40 -7.72 -6.93
C LEU A 294 -1.15 -6.31 -7.45
N ASN A 295 -1.91 -5.81 -8.42
CA ASN A 295 -1.83 -4.43 -8.86
C ASN A 295 -2.10 -3.46 -7.69
N ASP A 296 -1.42 -2.32 -7.70
CA ASP A 296 -1.57 -1.32 -6.65
C ASP A 296 -3.01 -0.84 -6.54
N PHE A 297 -3.55 -0.89 -5.32
CA PHE A 297 -4.92 -0.52 -4.97
C PHE A 297 -6.04 -1.36 -5.62
N SER A 298 -5.74 -2.37 -6.45
CA SER A 298 -6.78 -3.18 -7.11
C SER A 298 -7.68 -3.91 -6.10
N LEU A 299 -7.09 -4.40 -5.01
CA LEU A 299 -7.81 -5.11 -3.95
C LEU A 299 -8.77 -4.24 -3.15
N ILE A 300 -8.48 -2.96 -3.03
CA ILE A 300 -9.31 -2.00 -2.30
C ILE A 300 -10.64 -1.82 -3.02
N HIS A 301 -10.59 -1.88 -4.34
CA HIS A 301 -11.76 -1.83 -5.22
C HIS A 301 -12.29 -3.22 -5.57
N SER A 302 -11.67 -4.30 -5.11
CA SER A 302 -12.03 -5.63 -5.59
C SER A 302 -13.41 -6.05 -5.11
N GLU A 303 -14.21 -6.54 -6.06
CA GLU A 303 -15.48 -7.21 -5.76
C GLU A 303 -15.23 -8.46 -4.90
N ILE A 304 -14.07 -9.09 -5.06
CA ILE A 304 -13.63 -10.27 -4.30
C ILE A 304 -13.65 -9.99 -2.78
N SER A 305 -12.99 -8.91 -2.34
CA SER A 305 -12.96 -8.57 -0.90
C SER A 305 -14.34 -8.22 -0.39
N TYR A 306 -15.12 -7.48 -1.18
CA TYR A 306 -16.48 -7.09 -0.84
C TYR A 306 -17.39 -8.32 -0.62
N GLN A 307 -17.43 -9.24 -1.59
CA GLN A 307 -18.26 -10.44 -1.52
C GLN A 307 -17.84 -11.35 -0.37
N ALA A 308 -16.54 -11.50 -0.11
CA ALA A 308 -16.04 -12.26 1.03
C ALA A 308 -16.55 -11.69 2.37
N ILE A 309 -16.45 -10.37 2.58
CA ILE A 309 -16.94 -9.73 3.80
C ILE A 309 -18.47 -9.80 3.89
N LYS A 310 -19.18 -9.59 2.76
CA LYS A 310 -20.64 -9.71 2.71
C LYS A 310 -21.10 -11.11 3.15
N LYS A 311 -20.47 -12.16 2.63
CA LYS A 311 -20.73 -13.55 3.00
C LYS A 311 -20.45 -13.85 4.46
N MET A 312 -19.31 -13.38 5.00
CA MET A 312 -19.03 -13.50 6.44
C MET A 312 -20.11 -12.87 7.31
N ASN A 313 -20.72 -11.80 6.79
CA ASN A 313 -21.67 -10.98 7.52
C ASN A 313 -23.14 -11.36 7.29
N GLU A 314 -23.44 -12.42 6.52
CA GLU A 314 -24.82 -12.85 6.23
C GLU A 314 -25.64 -13.12 7.49
N ASN A 315 -25.01 -13.73 8.50
CA ASN A 315 -25.68 -14.10 9.75
C ASN A 315 -25.42 -13.09 10.88
N SER A 316 -24.32 -12.35 10.84
CA SER A 316 -23.95 -11.37 11.86
C SER A 316 -22.87 -10.43 11.35
N LEU A 317 -23.03 -9.12 11.57
CA LEU A 317 -22.09 -8.10 11.13
C LEU A 317 -20.80 -8.12 11.99
N ASN A 318 -19.85 -8.97 11.61
CA ASN A 318 -18.62 -9.19 12.38
C ASN A 318 -17.37 -8.65 11.68
N THR A 319 -17.32 -8.62 10.35
CA THR A 319 -16.10 -8.21 9.63
C THR A 319 -16.34 -6.92 8.89
N PHE A 320 -15.40 -5.98 8.99
CA PHE A 320 -15.47 -4.68 8.35
C PHE A 320 -14.10 -4.30 7.78
N ARG A 321 -14.10 -3.56 6.68
CA ARG A 321 -12.89 -3.08 6.04
C ARG A 321 -12.81 -1.56 6.12
N PHE A 322 -11.64 -1.07 6.49
CA PHE A 322 -11.32 0.34 6.58
C PHE A 322 -10.12 0.65 5.69
N THR A 323 -10.27 1.59 4.76
CA THR A 323 -9.24 1.94 3.77
C THR A 323 -8.52 3.22 4.18
N TRP A 324 -7.20 3.28 3.96
CA TRP A 324 -6.38 4.44 4.29
C TRP A 324 -6.89 5.72 3.61
N ARG A 325 -7.09 6.79 4.39
CA ARG A 325 -7.69 8.03 3.90
C ARG A 325 -6.99 9.30 4.34
N PHE A 326 -6.44 9.33 5.55
CA PHE A 326 -5.79 10.53 6.07
C PHE A 326 -4.46 10.18 6.75
N ALA A 327 -3.53 11.14 6.70
CA ALA A 327 -2.34 11.19 7.52
C ALA A 327 -2.44 12.43 8.43
N ASN A 328 -2.25 12.24 9.74
CA ASN A 328 -2.31 13.30 10.72
C ASN A 328 -0.99 14.07 10.71
N VAL A 329 -1.00 15.22 10.05
CA VAL A 329 0.04 16.22 10.22
C VAL A 329 -0.02 16.72 11.66
N LYS A 330 1.08 16.62 12.40
CA LYS A 330 1.17 17.27 13.72
C LYS A 330 1.22 18.77 13.46
N ASN A 331 0.23 19.49 13.98
CA ASN A 331 0.24 20.95 14.00
C ASN A 331 1.26 21.46 15.03
#